data_AF-A0AAE1RXX9-F1
#
_entry.id   AF-A0AAE1RXX9-F1
#
_cell.length_a   1.000
_cell.length_b   1.000
_cell.length_c   1.000
_cell.angle_alpha   90.00
_cell.angle_beta   90.00
_cell.angle_gamma   90.00
#
_symmetry.space_group_name_H-M   'P 1'
#
loop_
_entity.id
_entity.type
_entity.pdbx_description
1 polymer ?
#
loop_
_entity_poly.entity_id
_entity_poly.type
_entity_poly.pdbx_seq_one_letter_code
_entity_poly.pdbx_strand_id
1 'polypeptide(L)'
;MGSEGDANTNQRKPRFLCLHGFRTSGAILKKQIFYKWATQVVEKLDLVFVDAPSPCQGKSDVEGIFDPPYYEWFQFNKEFTEYQNFDECLAYIEECMIKHGPFDGLLGFSQGAILSAALPGLQDKGVALTKVPKIKYLIIIGGAKLQNKSVAEKAYSSGITCPSVHFLGEQDYLKKYGIELLESCGDPVVIRHPKGHTIPRFDEKGLETMLSFIEKVQAEISK
;
A
#
# COMPACT_ATOMS: atom_id res chain seq x y z
N MET A 1 -46.33 0.96 -3.04
CA MET A 1 -45.37 1.58 -2.11
C MET A 1 -44.84 0.48 -1.21
N GLY A 2 -43.84 -0.24 -1.70
CA GLY A 2 -43.09 -1.22 -0.90
C GLY A 2 -41.75 -0.58 -0.61
N SER A 3 -41.48 -0.29 0.65
CA SER A 3 -40.16 0.05 1.15
C SER A 3 -39.28 -1.19 0.99
N GLU A 4 -38.48 -1.22 -0.07
CA GLU A 4 -37.37 -2.16 -0.16
C GLU A 4 -36.35 -1.75 0.90
N GLY A 5 -36.18 -2.65 1.87
CA GLY A 5 -35.41 -2.41 3.07
C GLY A 5 -33.94 -2.13 2.78
N ASP A 6 -33.37 -1.29 3.64
CA ASP A 6 -31.93 -1.10 3.81
C ASP A 6 -31.22 -2.46 3.91
N ALA A 7 -30.67 -2.89 2.78
CA ALA A 7 -29.82 -4.06 2.71
C ALA A 7 -28.44 -3.72 3.31
N ASN A 8 -28.30 -4.08 4.60
CA ASN A 8 -27.05 -4.56 5.21
C ASN A 8 -25.95 -3.52 5.51
N THR A 9 -26.18 -2.69 6.52
CA THR A 9 -25.19 -1.73 7.07
C THR A 9 -24.11 -2.35 7.99
N ASN A 10 -23.96 -3.68 8.02
CA ASN A 10 -23.14 -4.37 9.03
C ASN A 10 -22.02 -5.26 8.47
N GLN A 11 -21.54 -5.02 7.25
CA GLN A 11 -20.37 -5.73 6.72
C GLN A 11 -19.08 -5.20 7.37
N ARG A 12 -18.21 -6.12 7.82
CA ARG A 12 -16.89 -5.80 8.36
C ARG A 12 -16.10 -4.96 7.34
N LYS A 13 -15.52 -3.86 7.80
CA LYS A 13 -14.62 -3.04 6.96
C LYS A 13 -13.27 -3.76 6.84
N PRO A 14 -12.73 -3.97 5.63
CA PRO A 14 -11.39 -4.51 5.48
C PRO A 14 -10.37 -3.57 6.11
N ARG A 15 -9.47 -4.13 6.92
CA ARG A 15 -8.51 -3.36 7.69
C ARG A 15 -7.13 -3.39 7.05
N PHE A 16 -6.59 -2.22 6.74
CA PHE A 16 -5.30 -2.06 6.08
C PHE A 16 -4.30 -1.30 6.95
N LEU A 17 -3.10 -1.84 7.08
CA LEU A 17 -1.95 -1.08 7.57
C LEU A 17 -1.43 -0.20 6.43
N CYS A 18 -1.35 1.10 6.66
CA CYS A 18 -1.04 2.10 5.63
C CYS A 18 0.41 2.58 5.75
N LEU A 19 1.21 2.33 4.71
CA LEU A 19 2.63 2.66 4.63
C LEU A 19 2.85 3.89 3.72
N HIS A 20 3.37 4.97 4.29
CA HIS A 20 3.60 6.24 3.59
C HIS A 20 4.78 6.21 2.61
N GLY A 21 4.90 7.24 1.77
CA GLY A 21 5.98 7.37 0.79
C GLY A 21 7.30 7.86 1.39
N PHE A 22 8.36 7.81 0.60
CA PHE A 22 9.70 8.25 1.00
C PHE A 22 9.69 9.70 1.51
N ARG A 23 10.29 9.95 2.68
CA ARG A 23 10.36 11.27 3.32
C ARG A 23 9.00 11.94 3.51
N THR A 24 8.01 11.16 3.94
CA THR A 24 6.69 11.66 4.35
C THR A 24 6.32 11.07 5.71
N SER A 25 5.05 11.06 6.09
CA SER A 25 4.58 10.48 7.34
C SER A 25 3.21 9.84 7.16
N GLY A 26 2.81 8.99 8.11
CA GLY A 26 1.49 8.40 8.18
C GLY A 26 0.40 9.48 8.26
N ALA A 27 0.66 10.57 8.97
CA ALA A 27 -0.26 11.73 9.03
C ALA A 27 -0.45 12.40 7.65
N ILE A 28 0.62 12.55 6.88
CA ILE A 28 0.56 13.11 5.52
C ILE A 28 -0.20 12.18 4.58
N LEU A 29 0.11 10.88 4.59
CA LEU A 29 -0.62 9.89 3.80
C LEU A 29 -2.12 9.91 4.14
N LYS A 30 -2.46 9.93 5.43
CA LYS A 30 -3.85 10.05 5.91
C LYS A 30 -4.53 11.29 5.32
N LYS A 31 -3.91 12.47 5.46
CA LYS A 31 -4.46 13.73 4.94
C LYS A 31 -4.67 13.66 3.42
N GLN A 32 -3.74 13.08 2.68
CA GLN A 32 -3.86 12.94 1.22
C GLN A 32 -4.98 11.99 0.82
N ILE A 33 -5.10 10.82 1.47
CA ILE A 33 -6.18 9.85 1.22
C ILE A 33 -7.54 10.48 1.50
N PHE A 34 -7.77 11.00 2.71
CA PHE A 34 -9.07 11.56 3.10
C PHE A 34 -9.45 12.83 2.33
N TYR A 35 -8.46 13.58 1.80
CA TYR A 35 -8.73 14.77 0.98
C TYR A 35 -9.04 14.44 -0.50
N LYS A 36 -8.47 13.35 -1.03
CA LYS A 36 -8.54 13.04 -2.47
C LYS A 36 -9.50 11.91 -2.82
N TRP A 37 -9.65 10.93 -1.94
CA TRP A 37 -10.52 9.79 -2.17
C TRP A 37 -11.96 10.13 -1.83
N ALA A 38 -12.90 9.55 -2.57
CA ALA A 38 -14.32 9.74 -2.34
C ALA A 38 -14.72 9.17 -0.96
N THR A 39 -15.65 9.83 -0.28
CA THR A 39 -16.15 9.41 1.05
C THR A 39 -16.64 7.97 1.03
N GLN A 40 -17.36 7.57 -0.01
CA GLN A 40 -17.86 6.21 -0.21
C GLN A 40 -16.78 5.11 -0.28
N VAL A 41 -15.53 5.47 -0.60
CA VAL A 41 -14.38 4.54 -0.56
C VAL A 41 -13.82 4.47 0.85
N VAL A 42 -13.48 5.62 1.45
CA VAL A 42 -12.83 5.65 2.77
C VAL A 42 -13.75 5.18 3.90
N GLU A 43 -15.07 5.37 3.78
CA GLU A 43 -16.04 4.88 4.76
C GLU A 43 -16.19 3.35 4.76
N LYS A 44 -15.80 2.66 3.68
CA LYS A 44 -15.82 1.20 3.59
C LYS A 44 -14.54 0.53 4.08
N LEU A 45 -13.50 1.30 4.42
CA LEU A 45 -12.19 0.80 4.83
C LEU A 45 -11.90 1.15 6.30
N ASP A 46 -11.15 0.29 6.98
CA ASP A 46 -10.50 0.61 8.27
C ASP A 46 -9.00 0.82 8.01
N LEU A 47 -8.53 2.06 8.10
CA LEU A 47 -7.19 2.47 7.68
C LEU A 47 -6.35 2.89 8.89
N VAL A 48 -5.28 2.14 9.16
CA VAL A 48 -4.32 2.45 10.23
C VAL A 48 -3.04 3.00 9.62
N PHE A 49 -2.78 4.28 9.84
CA PHE A 49 -1.58 4.97 9.33
C PHE A 49 -0.50 4.98 10.40
N VAL A 50 0.71 4.55 10.02
CA VAL A 50 1.88 4.50 10.90
C VAL A 50 3.01 5.31 10.28
N ASP A 51 3.88 5.84 11.14
CA ASP A 51 5.14 6.45 10.72
C ASP A 51 6.23 5.40 10.62
N ALA A 52 7.08 5.53 9.61
CA ALA A 52 8.28 4.72 9.45
C ALA A 52 9.28 4.94 10.61
N PRO A 53 10.15 3.96 10.92
CA PRO A 53 10.97 4.01 12.14
C PRO A 53 12.14 5.00 12.08
N SER A 54 12.57 5.40 10.87
CA SER A 54 13.75 6.26 10.69
C SER A 54 13.35 7.68 10.30
N PRO A 55 13.81 8.72 11.01
CA PRO A 55 13.73 10.10 10.52
C PRO A 55 14.40 10.24 9.15
N CYS A 56 13.87 11.11 8.28
CA CYS A 56 14.48 11.32 6.97
C CYS A 56 15.90 11.92 7.08
N GLN A 57 16.82 11.49 6.23
CA GLN A 57 18.19 11.99 6.21
C GLN A 57 18.42 13.15 5.24
N GLY A 58 17.39 13.53 4.47
CA GLY A 58 17.49 14.61 3.51
C GLY A 58 16.17 15.30 3.26
N LYS A 59 16.18 16.21 2.28
CA LYS A 59 15.04 17.04 1.95
C LYS A 59 13.82 16.21 1.53
N SER A 60 12.65 16.60 2.03
CA SER A 60 11.37 16.06 1.59
C SER A 60 10.79 16.88 0.45
N ASP A 61 10.23 16.20 -0.56
CA ASP A 61 9.54 16.85 -1.68
C ASP A 61 8.20 17.49 -1.27
N VAL A 62 7.71 17.20 -0.06
CA VAL A 62 6.47 17.78 0.48
C VAL A 62 6.70 18.94 1.45
N GLU A 63 7.96 19.33 1.65
CA GLU A 63 8.33 20.49 2.47
C GLU A 63 7.70 21.77 1.92
N GLY A 64 7.13 22.59 2.82
CA GLY A 64 6.38 23.80 2.47
C GLY A 64 4.92 23.55 2.06
N ILE A 65 4.51 22.28 1.88
CA ILE A 65 3.11 21.88 1.65
C ILE A 65 2.55 21.17 2.90
N PHE A 66 3.37 20.34 3.54
CA PHE A 66 3.04 19.64 4.77
C PHE A 66 4.14 19.84 5.80
N ASP A 67 3.76 20.01 7.07
CA ASP A 67 4.72 20.20 8.16
C ASP A 67 5.47 18.88 8.50
N PRO A 68 6.72 18.96 8.96
CA PRO A 68 7.47 17.82 9.51
C PRO A 68 6.80 17.26 10.80
N PRO A 69 7.20 16.08 11.32
CA PRO A 69 8.33 15.25 10.91
C PRO A 69 8.10 14.41 9.64
N TYR A 70 9.20 14.05 8.98
CA TYR A 70 9.22 13.13 7.85
C TYR A 70 10.13 11.93 8.14
N TYR A 71 9.77 10.80 7.57
CA TYR A 71 10.38 9.52 7.85
C TYR A 71 10.67 8.74 6.56
N GLU A 72 11.54 7.76 6.69
CA GLU A 72 11.93 6.82 5.64
C GLU A 72 11.79 5.40 6.21
N TRP A 73 11.25 4.48 5.42
CA TRP A 73 11.15 3.08 5.85
C TRP A 73 12.53 2.44 5.93
N PHE A 74 13.33 2.64 4.90
CA PHE A 74 14.73 2.23 4.80
C PHE A 74 15.46 3.18 3.85
N GLN A 75 16.79 3.26 3.96
CA GLN A 75 17.62 4.04 3.04
C GLN A 75 18.15 3.15 1.91
N PHE A 76 18.50 3.76 0.79
CA PHE A 76 19.05 3.06 -0.37
C PHE A 76 20.15 3.87 -1.06
N ASN A 77 21.08 3.19 -1.72
CA ASN A 77 22.04 3.84 -2.62
C ASN A 77 21.37 4.37 -3.89
N LYS A 78 22.08 5.19 -4.68
CA LYS A 78 21.52 5.80 -5.91
C LYS A 78 21.03 4.78 -6.92
N GLU A 79 21.62 3.59 -6.93
CA GLU A 79 21.29 2.49 -7.83
C GLU A 79 20.13 1.62 -7.29
N PHE A 80 19.62 1.90 -6.08
CA PHE A 80 18.55 1.17 -5.40
C PHE A 80 18.86 -0.31 -5.09
N THR A 81 20.12 -0.73 -5.21
CA THR A 81 20.57 -2.12 -5.05
C THR A 81 21.03 -2.46 -3.65
N GLU A 82 21.34 -1.46 -2.81
CA GLU A 82 21.81 -1.63 -1.44
C GLU A 82 20.87 -0.91 -0.49
N TYR A 83 20.52 -1.57 0.63
CA TYR A 83 19.60 -1.04 1.61
C TYR A 83 20.26 -0.91 2.98
N GLN A 84 19.94 0.17 3.68
CA GLN A 84 20.31 0.37 5.09
C GLN A 84 19.03 0.43 5.92
N ASN A 85 19.08 -0.14 7.13
CA ASN A 85 17.96 -0.24 8.07
C ASN A 85 16.76 -1.06 7.54
N PHE A 86 16.99 -1.94 6.55
CA PHE A 86 15.90 -2.72 5.93
C PHE A 86 15.35 -3.80 6.87
N ASP A 87 16.21 -4.52 7.59
CA ASP A 87 15.76 -5.57 8.51
C ASP A 87 15.04 -4.97 9.72
N GLU A 88 15.51 -3.83 10.22
CA GLU A 88 14.87 -3.03 11.26
C GLU A 88 13.49 -2.52 10.81
N CYS A 89 13.38 -2.09 9.55
CA CYS A 89 12.10 -1.73 8.94
C CYS A 89 11.12 -2.91 8.93
N LEU A 90 11.56 -4.10 8.50
CA LEU A 90 10.71 -5.29 8.44
C LEU A 90 10.24 -5.70 9.85
N ALA A 91 11.14 -5.69 10.83
CA ALA A 91 10.83 -5.98 12.23
C ALA A 91 9.81 -4.97 12.80
N TYR A 92 10.00 -3.68 12.54
CA TYR A 92 9.08 -2.64 13.00
C TYR A 92 7.67 -2.76 12.39
N ILE A 93 7.57 -3.12 11.11
CA ILE A 93 6.26 -3.38 10.48
C ILE A 93 5.59 -4.60 11.13
N GLU A 94 6.35 -5.67 11.43
CA GLU A 94 5.83 -6.84 12.17
C GLU A 94 5.28 -6.41 13.55
N GLU A 95 6.01 -5.59 14.29
CA GLU A 95 5.57 -5.06 15.59
C GLU A 95 4.30 -4.21 15.48
N CYS A 96 4.19 -3.35 14.47
CA CYS A 96 2.98 -2.59 14.18
C CYS A 96 1.80 -3.52 13.91
N MET A 97 2.02 -4.58 13.12
CA MET A 97 0.99 -5.58 12.80
C MET A 97 0.54 -6.39 14.03
N ILE A 98 1.47 -6.74 14.92
CA ILE A 98 1.15 -7.39 16.21
C ILE A 98 0.32 -6.46 17.09
N LYS A 99 0.74 -5.20 17.22
CA LYS A 99 0.15 -4.23 18.16
C LYS A 99 -1.23 -3.73 17.72
N HIS A 100 -1.43 -3.55 16.42
CA HIS A 100 -2.61 -2.87 15.88
C HIS A 100 -3.49 -3.76 15.00
N GLY A 101 -3.09 -5.01 14.78
CA GLY A 101 -3.84 -5.98 13.98
C GLY A 101 -5.06 -6.57 14.70
N PRO A 102 -5.71 -7.57 14.09
CA PRO A 102 -5.33 -8.20 12.82
C PRO A 102 -5.60 -7.28 11.61
N PHE A 103 -4.74 -7.37 10.60
CA PHE A 103 -4.89 -6.67 9.32
C PHE A 103 -5.28 -7.67 8.22
N ASP A 104 -6.16 -7.26 7.31
CA ASP A 104 -6.49 -8.04 6.11
C ASP A 104 -5.49 -7.77 4.98
N GLY A 105 -4.87 -6.58 4.98
CA GLY A 105 -3.97 -6.20 3.90
C GLY A 105 -3.07 -5.01 4.22
N LEU A 106 -2.31 -4.62 3.19
CA LEU A 106 -1.44 -3.44 3.21
C LEU A 106 -1.91 -2.41 2.17
N LEU A 107 -1.87 -1.14 2.55
CA LEU A 107 -2.01 -0.01 1.63
C LEU A 107 -0.67 0.72 1.61
N GLY A 108 -0.08 0.91 0.43
CA GLY A 108 1.20 1.58 0.32
C GLY A 108 1.18 2.68 -0.73
N PHE A 109 1.91 3.77 -0.46
CA PHE A 109 2.25 4.79 -1.47
C PHE A 109 3.77 4.85 -1.67
N SER A 110 4.24 4.92 -2.93
CA SER A 110 5.66 5.10 -3.25
C SER A 110 6.56 4.06 -2.56
N GLN A 111 7.53 4.45 -1.72
CA GLN A 111 8.33 3.52 -0.91
C GLN A 111 7.47 2.54 -0.07
N GLY A 112 6.38 3.01 0.53
CA GLY A 112 5.43 2.15 1.24
C GLY A 112 4.70 1.18 0.30
N ALA A 113 4.48 1.56 -0.96
CA ALA A 113 3.91 0.68 -1.99
C ALA A 113 4.91 -0.40 -2.43
N ILE A 114 6.19 -0.03 -2.59
CA ILE A 114 7.29 -0.94 -2.89
C ILE A 114 7.41 -2.02 -1.79
N LEU A 115 7.37 -1.61 -0.52
CA LEU A 115 7.35 -2.55 0.61
C LEU A 115 6.11 -3.42 0.61
N SER A 116 4.93 -2.81 0.49
CA SER A 116 3.64 -3.54 0.51
C SER A 116 3.58 -4.62 -0.56
N ALA A 117 4.15 -4.39 -1.74
CA ALA A 117 4.21 -5.37 -2.81
C ALA A 117 5.24 -6.50 -2.56
N ALA A 118 6.34 -6.22 -1.87
CA ALA A 118 7.37 -7.22 -1.57
C ALA A 118 7.02 -8.12 -0.38
N LEU A 119 6.34 -7.56 0.63
CA LEU A 119 6.11 -8.20 1.92
C LEU A 119 5.38 -9.56 1.85
N PRO A 120 4.36 -9.79 0.99
CA PRO A 120 3.74 -11.11 0.87
C PRO A 120 4.73 -12.21 0.49
N GLY A 121 5.58 -11.97 -0.51
CA GLY A 121 6.58 -12.95 -0.92
C GLY A 121 7.69 -13.14 0.13
N LEU A 122 8.14 -12.05 0.77
CA LEU A 122 9.07 -12.16 1.89
C LEU A 122 8.48 -12.95 3.07
N GLN A 123 7.18 -12.78 3.33
CA GLN A 123 6.46 -13.54 4.35
C GLN A 123 6.37 -15.03 3.99
N ASP A 124 6.04 -15.36 2.74
CA ASP A 124 5.99 -16.74 2.26
C ASP A 124 7.36 -17.45 2.32
N LYS A 125 8.46 -16.71 2.22
CA LYS A 125 9.82 -17.23 2.40
C LYS A 125 10.31 -17.23 3.86
N GLY A 126 9.49 -16.80 4.81
CA GLY A 126 9.86 -16.71 6.22
C GLY A 126 10.91 -15.64 6.54
N VAL A 127 11.04 -14.62 5.67
CA VAL A 127 12.04 -13.54 5.80
C VAL A 127 11.48 -12.36 6.61
N ALA A 128 10.18 -12.07 6.46
CA ALA A 128 9.51 -10.97 7.15
C ALA A 128 8.15 -11.43 7.69
N LEU A 129 7.60 -10.72 8.68
CA LEU A 129 6.21 -10.90 9.13
C LEU A 129 5.86 -12.35 9.55
N THR A 130 6.83 -13.05 10.12
CA THR A 130 6.74 -14.46 10.54
C THR A 130 5.83 -14.69 11.75
N LYS A 131 5.54 -13.63 12.54
CA LYS A 131 4.73 -13.70 13.77
C LYS A 131 3.30 -13.17 13.60
N VAL A 132 2.89 -12.82 12.39
CA VAL A 132 1.57 -12.25 12.10
C VAL A 132 0.84 -13.07 11.02
N PRO A 133 -0.50 -12.99 10.94
CA PRO A 133 -1.24 -13.66 9.87
C PRO A 133 -0.77 -13.26 8.47
N LYS A 134 -1.03 -14.12 7.48
CA LYS A 134 -0.71 -13.83 6.08
C LYS A 134 -1.39 -12.56 5.60
N ILE A 135 -0.65 -11.74 4.84
CA ILE A 135 -1.22 -10.62 4.08
C ILE A 135 -2.16 -11.18 3.01
N LYS A 136 -3.42 -10.72 2.98
CA LYS A 136 -4.44 -11.25 2.05
C LYS A 136 -4.75 -10.30 0.91
N TYR A 137 -4.57 -8.98 1.09
CA TYR A 137 -4.93 -7.98 0.08
C TYR A 137 -3.92 -6.84 0.01
N LEU A 138 -3.77 -6.26 -1.17
CA LEU A 138 -2.89 -5.11 -1.39
C LEU A 138 -3.61 -3.95 -2.08
N ILE A 139 -3.32 -2.73 -1.62
CA ILE A 139 -3.64 -1.48 -2.31
C ILE A 139 -2.30 -0.76 -2.59
N ILE A 140 -1.87 -0.76 -3.84
CA ILE A 140 -0.55 -0.27 -4.26
C ILE A 140 -0.72 1.03 -5.04
N ILE A 141 -0.13 2.13 -4.57
CA ILE A 141 -0.22 3.44 -5.23
C ILE A 141 1.18 3.90 -5.62
N GLY A 142 1.47 3.96 -6.92
CA GLY A 142 2.80 4.34 -7.41
C GLY A 142 3.91 3.38 -6.95
N GLY A 143 3.66 2.06 -7.03
CA GLY A 143 4.59 1.02 -6.60
C GLY A 143 5.64 0.66 -7.66
N ALA A 144 6.66 -0.07 -7.21
CA ALA A 144 7.74 -0.64 -8.02
C ALA A 144 8.31 -1.89 -7.30
N LYS A 145 9.17 -2.65 -7.98
CA LYS A 145 9.89 -3.78 -7.36
C LYS A 145 11.10 -3.29 -6.56
N LEU A 146 11.40 -3.96 -5.44
CA LEU A 146 12.73 -3.88 -4.82
C LEU A 146 13.79 -4.38 -5.82
N GLN A 147 14.95 -3.73 -5.83
CA GLN A 147 16.02 -3.92 -6.82
C GLN A 147 17.24 -4.66 -6.26
N ASN A 148 17.40 -4.77 -4.93
CA ASN A 148 18.43 -5.64 -4.36
C ASN A 148 18.16 -7.09 -4.80
N LYS A 149 19.13 -7.72 -5.47
CA LYS A 149 18.95 -9.03 -6.11
C LYS A 149 18.44 -10.10 -5.15
N SER A 150 19.05 -10.23 -3.96
CA SER A 150 18.67 -11.27 -3.00
C SER A 150 17.28 -11.02 -2.42
N VAL A 151 16.95 -9.76 -2.11
CA VAL A 151 15.63 -9.40 -1.59
C VAL A 151 14.56 -9.57 -2.66
N ALA A 152 14.81 -9.13 -3.90
CA ALA A 152 13.90 -9.25 -5.02
C ALA A 152 13.60 -10.72 -5.38
N GLU A 153 14.61 -11.57 -5.37
CA GLU A 153 14.44 -13.02 -5.60
C GLU A 153 13.50 -13.63 -4.55
N LYS A 154 13.74 -13.35 -3.26
CA LYS A 154 12.86 -13.82 -2.17
C LYS A 154 11.44 -13.26 -2.29
N ALA A 155 11.31 -11.98 -2.59
CA ALA A 155 10.02 -11.28 -2.66
C ALA A 155 9.15 -11.68 -3.87
N TYR A 156 9.74 -12.05 -5.01
CA TYR A 156 8.98 -12.16 -6.27
C TYR A 156 9.11 -13.53 -6.97
N SER A 157 9.99 -14.43 -6.52
CA SER A 157 10.21 -15.76 -7.15
C SER A 157 8.95 -16.62 -7.32
N SER A 158 7.98 -16.47 -6.43
CA SER A 158 6.72 -17.24 -6.44
C SER A 158 5.52 -16.43 -6.95
N GLY A 159 5.75 -15.20 -7.41
CA GLY A 159 4.70 -14.23 -7.73
C GLY A 159 3.97 -13.71 -6.49
N ILE A 160 3.21 -12.63 -6.68
CA ILE A 160 2.30 -12.02 -5.70
C ILE A 160 0.91 -12.59 -5.99
N THR A 161 0.46 -13.50 -5.11
CA THR A 161 -0.77 -14.28 -5.31
C THR A 161 -1.98 -13.67 -4.60
N CYS A 162 -1.77 -12.81 -3.61
CA CYS A 162 -2.85 -12.10 -2.93
C CYS A 162 -3.52 -11.08 -3.88
N PRO A 163 -4.87 -10.97 -3.89
CA PRO A 163 -5.55 -9.98 -4.71
C PRO A 163 -5.05 -8.56 -4.43
N SER A 164 -4.85 -7.79 -5.50
CA SER A 164 -4.26 -6.45 -5.41
C SER A 164 -4.92 -5.46 -6.35
N VAL A 165 -5.00 -4.21 -5.92
CA VAL A 165 -5.36 -3.07 -6.78
C VAL A 165 -4.18 -2.12 -6.88
N HIS A 166 -3.84 -1.72 -8.10
CA HIS A 166 -2.68 -0.90 -8.42
C HIS A 166 -3.10 0.40 -9.09
N PHE A 167 -2.66 1.53 -8.53
CA PHE A 167 -2.86 2.84 -9.10
C PHE A 167 -1.61 3.26 -9.87
N LEU A 168 -1.77 3.46 -11.18
CA LEU A 168 -0.70 3.90 -12.08
C LEU A 168 -0.99 5.29 -12.63
N GLY A 169 -0.09 6.23 -12.34
CA GLY A 169 -0.14 7.57 -12.90
C GLY A 169 0.44 7.62 -14.31
N GLU A 170 -0.29 8.20 -15.26
CA GLU A 170 0.15 8.29 -16.65
C GLU A 170 1.37 9.21 -16.83
N GLN A 171 1.57 10.16 -15.91
CA GLN A 171 2.73 11.06 -15.85
C GLN A 171 3.68 10.70 -14.69
N ASP A 172 3.48 9.55 -14.04
CA ASP A 172 4.33 9.13 -12.92
C ASP A 172 5.68 8.64 -13.45
N TYR A 173 6.78 9.16 -12.92
CA TYR A 173 8.12 8.72 -13.28
C TYR A 173 8.37 7.26 -12.88
N LEU A 174 7.61 6.72 -11.92
CA LEU A 174 7.65 5.30 -11.56
C LEU A 174 6.73 4.41 -12.41
N LYS A 175 5.92 4.97 -13.32
CA LYS A 175 4.92 4.20 -14.09
C LYS A 175 5.51 2.95 -14.75
N LYS A 176 6.68 3.07 -15.37
CA LYS A 176 7.35 1.94 -16.03
C LYS A 176 7.62 0.80 -15.04
N TYR A 177 8.18 1.13 -13.88
CA TYR A 177 8.47 0.15 -12.83
C TYR A 177 7.22 -0.41 -12.16
N GLY A 178 6.14 0.39 -12.10
CA GLY A 178 4.83 -0.09 -11.68
C GLY A 178 4.25 -1.12 -12.65
N ILE A 179 4.43 -0.93 -13.97
CA ILE A 179 4.04 -1.93 -14.98
C ILE A 179 4.89 -3.21 -14.83
N GLU A 180 6.20 -3.09 -14.65
CA GLU A 180 7.09 -4.24 -14.39
C GLU A 180 6.69 -5.01 -13.10
N LEU A 181 6.19 -4.31 -12.08
CA LEU A 181 5.66 -4.95 -10.87
C LEU A 181 4.40 -5.78 -11.15
N LEU A 182 3.51 -5.34 -12.06
CA LEU A 182 2.30 -6.06 -12.41
C LEU A 182 2.59 -7.44 -13.01
N GLU A 183 3.71 -7.61 -13.71
CA GLU A 183 4.15 -8.90 -14.27
C GLU A 183 4.43 -9.95 -13.18
N SER A 184 4.67 -9.49 -11.95
CA SER A 184 4.85 -10.37 -10.79
C SER A 184 3.55 -10.67 -10.06
N CYS A 185 2.42 -10.05 -10.44
CA CYS A 185 1.12 -10.21 -9.79
C CYS A 185 0.24 -11.21 -10.57
N GLY A 186 -0.45 -12.11 -9.87
CA GLY A 186 -1.27 -13.15 -10.51
C GLY A 186 -2.50 -12.62 -11.25
N ASP A 187 -3.27 -11.74 -10.62
CA ASP A 187 -4.47 -11.12 -11.20
C ASP A 187 -4.67 -9.70 -10.61
N PRO A 188 -3.82 -8.73 -11.00
CA PRO A 188 -3.90 -7.38 -10.45
C PRO A 188 -5.04 -6.57 -11.10
N VAL A 189 -5.85 -5.91 -10.27
CA VAL A 189 -6.75 -4.85 -10.70
C VAL A 189 -5.93 -3.58 -10.92
N VAL A 190 -6.14 -2.88 -12.04
CA VAL A 190 -5.37 -1.66 -12.37
C VAL A 190 -6.30 -0.46 -12.55
N ILE A 191 -6.04 0.61 -11.79
CA ILE A 191 -6.69 1.92 -11.92
C ILE A 191 -5.66 2.91 -12.46
N ARG A 192 -5.92 3.49 -13.64
CA ARG A 192 -5.05 4.50 -14.26
C ARG A 192 -5.56 5.90 -13.93
N HIS A 193 -4.65 6.86 -13.79
CA HIS A 193 -5.01 8.26 -13.57
C HIS A 193 -4.08 9.21 -14.31
N PRO A 194 -4.52 10.42 -14.70
CA PRO A 194 -3.73 11.31 -15.58
C PRO A 194 -2.57 12.02 -14.86
N LYS A 195 -2.48 11.92 -13.52
CA LYS A 195 -1.50 12.65 -12.70
C LYS A 195 -0.13 11.95 -12.64
N GLY A 196 0.86 12.68 -12.13
CA GLY A 196 2.19 12.17 -11.80
C GLY A 196 2.22 11.36 -10.50
N HIS A 197 3.37 11.34 -9.83
CA HIS A 197 3.60 10.56 -8.61
C HIS A 197 2.84 11.12 -7.39
N THR A 198 1.59 10.69 -7.21
CA THR A 198 0.70 11.25 -6.19
C THR A 198 -0.43 10.31 -5.84
N ILE A 199 -1.01 10.44 -4.64
CA ILE A 199 -2.33 9.87 -4.35
C ILE A 199 -3.35 10.46 -5.33
N PRO A 200 -4.07 9.66 -6.13
CA PRO A 200 -4.98 10.19 -7.14
C PRO A 200 -6.35 10.53 -6.56
N ARG A 201 -7.09 11.38 -7.28
CA ARG A 201 -8.56 11.41 -7.19
C ARG A 201 -9.11 10.37 -8.17
N PHE A 202 -10.25 9.79 -7.85
CA PHE A 202 -10.94 8.88 -8.77
C PHE A 202 -11.64 9.68 -9.89
N ASP A 203 -11.57 9.14 -11.11
CA ASP A 203 -12.61 9.38 -12.11
C ASP A 203 -13.75 8.37 -11.90
N GLU A 204 -14.81 8.45 -12.70
CA GLU A 204 -15.99 7.58 -12.55
C GLU A 204 -15.62 6.10 -12.63
N LYS A 205 -14.85 5.72 -13.65
CA LYS A 205 -14.41 4.32 -13.86
C LYS A 205 -13.50 3.82 -12.74
N GLY A 206 -12.54 4.63 -12.31
CA GLY A 206 -11.63 4.27 -11.22
C GLY A 206 -12.36 4.12 -9.89
N LEU A 207 -13.39 4.93 -9.66
CA LEU A 207 -14.24 4.85 -8.47
C LEU A 207 -15.04 3.56 -8.45
N GLU A 208 -15.71 3.22 -9.55
CA GLU A 208 -16.45 1.97 -9.71
C GLU A 208 -15.53 0.76 -9.52
N THR A 209 -14.35 0.77 -10.15
CA THR A 209 -13.34 -0.29 -10.04
C THR A 209 -12.88 -0.49 -8.60
N MET A 210 -12.61 0.61 -7.88
CA MET A 210 -12.18 0.55 -6.48
C MET A 210 -13.29 0.00 -5.57
N LEU A 211 -14.54 0.44 -5.78
CA LEU A 211 -15.67 -0.05 -4.99
C LEU A 211 -15.91 -1.54 -5.22
N SER A 212 -15.86 -2.00 -6.48
CA SER A 212 -15.97 -3.42 -6.81
C SER A 212 -14.87 -4.26 -6.15
N PHE A 213 -13.62 -3.75 -6.14
CA PHE A 213 -12.52 -4.40 -5.42
C PHE A 213 -12.82 -4.50 -3.92
N ILE A 214 -13.26 -3.41 -3.27
CA ILE A 214 -13.60 -3.40 -1.84
C ILE A 214 -14.74 -4.37 -1.53
N GLU A 215 -15.79 -4.41 -2.34
CA GLU A 215 -16.93 -5.30 -2.16
C GLU A 215 -16.52 -6.77 -2.25
N LYS A 216 -15.64 -7.13 -3.19
CA LYS A 216 -15.06 -8.47 -3.28
C LYS A 216 -14.29 -8.82 -2.00
N VAL A 217 -13.45 -7.91 -1.51
CA VAL A 217 -12.71 -8.11 -0.25
C VAL A 217 -13.68 -8.28 0.92
N GLN A 218 -14.70 -7.42 1.05
CA GLN A 218 -15.71 -7.50 2.11
C GLN A 218 -16.46 -8.84 2.11
N ALA A 219 -16.82 -9.34 0.94
CA ALA A 219 -17.48 -10.63 0.77
C ALA A 219 -16.57 -11.81 1.17
N GLU A 220 -15.25 -11.70 1.01
CA GLU A 220 -14.30 -12.74 1.38
C GLU A 220 -13.94 -12.72 2.87
N ILE A 221 -13.77 -11.55 3.49
CA ILE A 221 -13.41 -11.45 4.92
C ILE A 221 -14.58 -11.64 5.88
N SER A 222 -15.81 -11.68 5.35
CA SER A 222 -17.04 -11.92 6.12
C SER A 222 -17.46 -13.41 6.10
N LYS A 223 -16.71 -14.26 5.40
CA LYS A 223 -16.86 -15.73 5.42
C LYS A 223 -16.05 -16.33 6.55
#